data_AF-A0A0L8GH19-F1
#
_entry.id   AF-A0A0L8GH19-F1
#
_cell.length_a   1.000
_cell.length_b   1.000
_cell.length_c   1.000
_cell.angle_alpha   90.00
_cell.angle_beta   90.00
_cell.angle_gamma   90.00
#
_symmetry.space_group_name_H-M   'P 1'
#
loop_
_entity.id
_entity.type
_entity.pdbx_description
1 polymer ?
#
loop_
_entity_poly.entity_id
_entity_poly.type
_entity_poly.pdbx_seq_one_letter_code
_entity_poly.pdbx_strand_id
1 'polypeptide(L)'
;IDCVGILKLRNADVEQRIGVAKTKKRSTRARMVFRTIFTRSDGVQQILQVTSSPIVCTQPVGQPEVSRLSLTSCTVKGGKDLFIIGKNFMKGTKVYFRETVDESKVIWEKEAEIEKDYFQP
;
A
#
# COMPACT_ATOMS: atom_id res chain seq x y z
N ILE A 1 -10.81 1.76 22.03
CA ILE A 1 -11.79 0.83 21.42
C ILE A 1 -10.97 -0.21 20.69
N ASP A 2 -11.02 -1.44 21.17
CA ASP A 2 -10.22 -2.61 20.78
C ASP A 2 -11.09 -3.74 20.20
N CYS A 3 -12.40 -3.51 20.06
CA CYS A 3 -13.39 -4.50 19.67
C CYS A 3 -14.10 -4.20 18.34
N VAL A 4 -13.53 -3.35 17.47
CA VAL A 4 -14.14 -2.93 16.19
C VAL A 4 -13.18 -3.14 15.02
N GLY A 5 -13.64 -3.83 13.97
CA GLY A 5 -12.91 -4.03 12.72
C GLY A 5 -13.56 -3.33 11.52
N ILE A 6 -12.80 -3.18 10.43
CA ILE A 6 -13.30 -2.63 9.15
C ILE A 6 -13.41 -3.78 8.14
N LEU A 7 -14.62 -4.04 7.64
CA LEU A 7 -14.87 -5.05 6.61
C LEU A 7 -14.92 -4.40 5.21
N LYS A 8 -14.10 -4.89 4.27
CA LYS A 8 -14.18 -4.49 2.87
C LYS A 8 -15.25 -5.32 2.15
N LEU A 9 -16.32 -4.66 1.71
CA LEU A 9 -17.32 -5.28 0.82
C LEU A 9 -16.78 -5.42 -0.60
N ARG A 10 -17.20 -6.47 -1.33
CA ARG A 10 -16.89 -6.59 -2.76
C ARG A 10 -17.68 -5.54 -3.54
N ASN A 11 -17.16 -5.11 -4.68
CA ASN A 11 -17.80 -4.06 -5.47
C ASN A 11 -19.22 -4.45 -5.90
N ALA A 12 -19.43 -5.70 -6.32
CA ALA A 12 -20.75 -6.23 -6.69
C ALA A 12 -21.78 -6.10 -5.53
N ASP A 13 -21.36 -6.42 -4.30
CA ASP A 13 -22.24 -6.33 -3.12
C ASP A 13 -22.63 -4.86 -2.82
N VAL A 14 -21.72 -3.90 -3.06
CA VAL A 14 -21.99 -2.47 -2.89
C VAL A 14 -22.95 -1.95 -3.96
N GLU A 15 -22.75 -2.35 -5.20
CA GLU A 15 -23.59 -1.96 -6.34
C GLU A 15 -25.04 -2.44 -6.15
N GLN A 16 -25.22 -3.66 -5.65
CA GLN A 16 -26.55 -4.20 -5.33
C GLN A 16 -27.26 -3.41 -4.22
N ARG A 17 -26.52 -2.91 -3.22
CA ARG A 17 -27.11 -2.25 -2.04
C ARG A 17 -27.39 -0.76 -2.22
N ILE A 18 -26.53 -0.03 -2.93
CA ILE A 18 -26.58 1.44 -3.03
C ILE A 18 -27.00 1.92 -4.43
N GLY A 19 -27.01 1.01 -5.41
CA GLY A 19 -27.34 1.29 -6.81
C GLY A 19 -26.14 1.82 -7.63
N VAL A 20 -26.06 1.40 -8.89
CA VAL A 20 -24.94 1.65 -9.82
C VAL A 20 -24.63 3.14 -10.03
N ALA A 21 -25.65 4.01 -9.92
CA ALA A 21 -25.48 5.45 -10.12
C ALA A 21 -24.69 6.14 -8.98
N LYS A 22 -24.72 5.60 -7.76
CA LYS A 22 -24.04 6.17 -6.58
C LYS A 22 -22.66 5.55 -6.32
N THR A 23 -22.33 4.43 -6.96
CA THR A 23 -21.05 3.70 -6.79
C THR A 23 -19.87 4.26 -7.59
N LYS A 24 -20.07 5.27 -8.45
CA LYS A 24 -18.97 5.88 -9.22
C LYS A 24 -17.86 6.48 -8.34
N LYS A 25 -18.11 6.75 -7.05
CA LYS A 25 -17.09 7.19 -6.09
C LYS A 25 -16.50 5.98 -5.36
N ARG A 26 -15.45 5.38 -5.93
CA ARG A 26 -14.62 4.40 -5.21
C ARG A 26 -13.78 5.14 -4.17
N SER A 27 -14.09 4.96 -2.88
CA SER A 27 -13.27 5.44 -1.77
C SER A 27 -12.60 4.26 -1.08
N THR A 28 -11.29 4.37 -0.86
CA THR A 28 -10.52 3.47 0.01
C THR A 28 -10.26 4.09 1.38
N ARG A 29 -10.90 5.22 1.69
CA ARG A 29 -10.79 5.91 2.98
C ARG A 29 -12.09 5.83 3.75
N ALA A 30 -11.99 5.55 5.04
CA ALA A 30 -13.10 5.51 5.99
C ALA A 30 -12.81 6.39 7.21
N ARG A 31 -13.81 6.67 8.04
CA ARG A 31 -13.66 7.28 9.37
C ARG A 31 -14.48 6.48 10.36
N MET A 32 -14.00 6.34 11.59
CA MET A 32 -14.85 5.90 12.68
C MET A 32 -15.79 7.05 13.07
N VAL A 33 -17.08 6.74 13.18
CA VAL A 33 -18.10 7.69 13.63
C VAL A 33 -18.59 7.24 14.99
N PHE A 34 -18.33 8.05 16.00
CA PHE A 34 -18.78 7.80 17.37
C PHE A 34 -20.02 8.63 17.61
N ARG A 35 -21.09 8.00 18.09
CA ARG A 35 -22.37 8.64 18.37
C ARG A 35 -22.87 8.20 19.74
N THR A 36 -23.24 9.16 20.57
CA THR A 36 -23.95 8.90 21.83
C THR A 36 -25.27 9.65 21.84
N ILE A 37 -26.28 9.05 22.45
CA ILE A 37 -27.60 9.62 22.64
C ILE A 37 -27.74 9.83 24.15
N PHE A 38 -28.06 11.05 24.55
CA PHE A 38 -28.29 11.38 25.95
C PHE A 38 -29.60 12.14 26.09
N THR A 39 -30.28 11.94 27.21
CA THR A 39 -31.53 12.65 27.53
C THR A 39 -31.18 13.85 28.40
N ARG A 40 -31.59 15.04 27.98
CA ARG A 40 -31.44 16.26 28.77
C ARG A 40 -32.46 16.29 29.91
N SER A 41 -32.27 17.22 30.85
CA SER A 41 -33.16 17.41 32.00
C SER A 41 -34.61 17.76 31.63
N ASP A 42 -34.84 18.24 30.42
CA ASP A 42 -36.15 18.52 29.82
C ASP A 42 -36.81 17.27 29.18
N GLY A 43 -36.17 16.10 29.26
CA GLY A 43 -36.64 14.85 28.65
C GLY A 43 -36.33 14.73 27.15
N VAL A 44 -35.71 15.74 26.53
CA VAL A 44 -35.38 15.73 25.10
C VAL A 44 -34.11 14.91 24.87
N GLN A 45 -34.16 13.97 23.93
CA GLN A 45 -32.97 13.25 23.49
C GLN A 45 -32.12 14.12 22.55
N GLN A 46 -30.83 14.16 22.81
CA GLN A 46 -29.83 14.80 21.96
C GLN A 46 -28.74 13.81 21.54
N ILE A 47 -28.14 14.10 20.39
CA ILE A 47 -27.10 13.27 19.78
C ILE A 47 -25.80 14.07 19.75
N LEU A 48 -24.75 13.53 20.38
CA LEU A 48 -23.38 13.99 20.14
C LEU A 48 -22.70 13.04 19.16
N GLN A 49 -22.05 13.62 18.15
CA GLN A 49 -21.31 12.86 17.14
C GLN A 49 -19.91 13.44 16.93
N VAL A 50 -18.91 12.57 16.92
CA VAL A 50 -17.53 12.91 16.58
C VAL A 50 -16.97 11.90 15.58
N THR A 51 -16.13 12.37 14.66
CA THR A 51 -15.49 11.54 13.64
C THR A 51 -13.98 11.48 13.86
N SER A 52 -13.39 10.31 13.66
CA SER A 52 -11.93 10.17 13.67
C SER A 52 -11.27 10.86 12.47
N SER A 53 -9.94 10.92 12.51
CA SER A 53 -9.13 11.13 11.31
C SER A 53 -9.41 10.04 10.25
N PRO A 54 -9.24 10.33 8.95
CA PRO A 54 -9.42 9.34 7.90
C PRO A 54 -8.44 8.17 8.04
N ILE A 55 -8.95 6.96 7.87
CA ILE A 55 -8.22 5.70 7.84
C ILE A 55 -8.09 5.27 6.38
N VAL A 56 -6.88 4.90 5.97
CA VAL A 56 -6.62 4.31 4.65
C VAL A 56 -6.84 2.80 4.75
N CYS A 57 -7.80 2.29 3.99
CA CYS A 57 -8.24 0.89 4.03
C CYS A 57 -7.73 0.09 2.82
N THR A 58 -6.55 0.45 2.30
CA THR A 58 -5.83 -0.35 1.30
C THR A 58 -4.83 -1.24 1.99
N GLN A 59 -4.51 -2.38 1.37
CA GLN A 59 -3.38 -3.18 1.79
C GLN A 59 -2.10 -2.33 1.67
N PRO A 60 -1.30 -2.20 2.74
CA PRO A 60 0.04 -1.61 2.63
C PRO A 60 0.85 -2.43 1.64
N VAL A 61 1.52 -1.74 0.72
CA VAL A 61 2.44 -2.40 -0.21
C VAL A 61 3.62 -2.93 0.59
N GLY A 62 3.97 -4.21 0.41
CA GLY A 62 5.16 -4.78 1.03
C GLY A 62 6.45 -4.14 0.51
N GLN A 63 7.54 -4.22 1.27
CA GLN A 63 8.84 -3.79 0.76
C GLN A 63 9.32 -4.75 -0.35
N PRO A 64 10.00 -4.25 -1.40
CA PRO A 64 10.64 -5.09 -2.39
C PRO A 64 11.61 -6.09 -1.74
N GLU A 65 11.51 -7.36 -2.10
CA GLU A 65 12.33 -8.42 -1.53
C GLU A 65 12.94 -9.26 -2.65
N VAL A 66 14.26 -9.43 -2.64
CA VAL A 66 14.98 -10.30 -3.57
C VAL A 66 15.09 -11.69 -2.97
N SER A 67 14.56 -12.70 -3.66
CA SER A 67 14.64 -14.11 -3.23
C SER A 67 15.77 -14.87 -3.95
N ARG A 68 15.98 -14.63 -5.25
CA ARG A 68 17.05 -15.25 -6.04
C ARG A 68 17.59 -14.32 -7.12
N LEU A 69 18.87 -14.52 -7.44
CA LEU A 69 19.59 -13.85 -8.53
C LEU A 69 20.16 -14.91 -9.47
N SER A 70 20.11 -14.69 -10.78
CA SER A 70 20.77 -15.59 -11.75
C SER A 70 22.28 -15.45 -11.78
N LEU A 71 22.81 -14.28 -11.40
CA LEU A 71 24.24 -13.97 -11.37
C LEU A 71 24.59 -13.29 -10.05
N THR A 72 25.74 -13.64 -9.48
CA THR A 72 26.31 -13.02 -8.28
C THR A 72 27.64 -12.31 -8.55
N SER A 73 28.19 -12.43 -9.76
CA SER A 73 29.42 -11.78 -10.18
C SER A 73 29.38 -11.46 -11.67
N CYS A 74 30.11 -10.41 -12.07
CA CYS A 74 30.25 -9.98 -13.45
C CYS A 74 31.57 -9.22 -13.64
N THR A 75 32.00 -9.04 -14.89
CA THR A 75 33.17 -8.21 -15.19
C THR A 75 32.87 -6.73 -14.95
N VAL A 76 33.90 -5.94 -14.66
CA VAL A 76 33.78 -4.47 -14.45
C VAL A 76 33.14 -3.71 -15.62
N LYS A 77 33.19 -4.28 -16.84
CA LYS A 77 32.52 -3.70 -18.02
C LYS A 77 30.99 -3.78 -17.96
N GLY A 78 30.42 -4.63 -17.10
CA GLY A 78 28.98 -4.88 -17.05
C GLY A 78 28.43 -5.50 -18.34
N GLY A 79 27.15 -5.22 -18.64
CA GLY A 79 26.50 -5.58 -19.91
C GLY A 79 25.99 -7.03 -19.99
N LYS A 80 25.92 -7.76 -18.88
CA LYS A 80 25.24 -9.06 -18.80
C LYS A 80 23.86 -8.90 -18.15
N ASP A 81 22.94 -9.73 -18.60
CA ASP A 81 21.57 -9.74 -18.08
C ASP A 81 21.52 -10.40 -16.70
N LEU A 82 20.82 -9.75 -15.77
CA LEU A 82 20.59 -10.25 -14.41
C LEU A 82 19.10 -10.49 -14.20
N PHE A 83 18.72 -11.74 -13.99
CA PHE A 83 17.36 -12.10 -13.58
C PHE A 83 17.24 -12.02 -12.07
N ILE A 84 16.27 -11.23 -11.61
CA ILE A 84 15.95 -11.04 -10.20
C ILE A 84 14.57 -11.66 -9.94
N ILE A 85 14.52 -12.66 -9.08
CA ILE A 85 13.28 -13.29 -8.64
C ILE A 85 13.01 -12.82 -7.22
N GLY A 86 11.81 -12.29 -6.97
CA GLY A 86 11.46 -11.66 -5.71
C GLY A 86 9.98 -11.38 -5.58
N LYS A 87 9.64 -10.50 -4.65
CA LYS A 87 8.25 -10.10 -4.34
C LYS A 87 8.16 -8.58 -4.21
N ASN A 88 6.94 -8.06 -4.41
CA ASN A 88 6.60 -6.64 -4.25
C ASN A 88 7.38 -5.70 -5.20
N PHE A 89 7.72 -6.16 -6.41
CA PHE A 89 8.31 -5.31 -7.44
C PHE A 89 7.20 -4.48 -8.11
N MET A 90 6.80 -3.39 -7.48
CA MET A 90 5.77 -2.50 -8.04
C MET A 90 6.26 -1.72 -9.26
N LYS A 91 5.33 -1.15 -10.04
CA LYS A 91 5.68 -0.16 -11.07
C LYS A 91 6.51 0.97 -10.45
N GLY A 92 7.67 1.24 -11.05
CA GLY A 92 8.64 2.20 -10.52
C GLY A 92 9.68 1.59 -9.58
N THR A 93 9.70 0.26 -9.41
CA THR A 93 10.84 -0.45 -8.78
C THR A 93 12.11 -0.11 -9.54
N LYS A 94 13.19 0.10 -8.78
CA LYS A 94 14.52 0.40 -9.29
C LYS A 94 15.51 -0.59 -8.70
N VAL A 95 16.53 -0.91 -9.48
CA VAL A 95 17.63 -1.77 -9.05
C VAL A 95 18.88 -0.90 -8.96
N TYR A 96 19.55 -0.96 -7.81
CA TYR A 96 20.77 -0.21 -7.56
C TYR A 96 21.91 -1.15 -7.26
N PHE A 97 23.01 -0.99 -7.98
CA PHE A 97 24.31 -1.54 -7.59
C PHE A 97 25.00 -0.49 -6.72
N ARG A 98 25.52 -0.90 -5.56
CA ARG A 98 26.11 0.01 -4.58
C ARG A 98 27.41 -0.56 -4.02
N GLU A 99 28.32 0.34 -3.71
CA GLU A 99 29.48 0.08 -2.86
C GLU A 99 29.34 0.91 -1.59
N THR A 100 29.51 0.26 -0.45
CA THR A 100 29.31 0.84 0.88
C THR A 100 30.55 0.62 1.73
N VAL A 101 30.99 1.66 2.45
CA VAL A 101 32.10 1.55 3.43
C VAL A 101 31.60 0.95 4.75
N ASP A 102 30.37 1.28 5.11
CA ASP A 102 29.60 0.73 6.23
C ASP A 102 28.11 0.70 5.83
N GLU A 103 27.22 0.10 6.64
CA GLU A 103 25.78 0.02 6.33
C GLU A 103 25.11 1.40 6.10
N SER A 104 25.75 2.49 6.52
CA SER A 104 25.21 3.85 6.47
C SER A 104 25.77 4.73 5.35
N LYS A 105 26.94 4.40 4.79
CA LYS A 105 27.68 5.26 3.86
C LYS A 105 27.95 4.56 2.54
N VAL A 106 27.14 4.92 1.54
CA VAL A 106 27.33 4.58 0.13
C VAL A 106 28.41 5.48 -0.47
N ILE A 107 29.45 4.90 -1.07
CA ILE A 107 30.53 5.62 -1.76
C ILE A 107 30.40 5.56 -3.29
N TRP A 108 29.65 4.59 -3.79
CA TRP A 108 29.32 4.50 -5.21
C TRP A 108 27.93 3.88 -5.38
N GLU A 109 27.16 4.39 -6.33
CA GLU A 109 25.85 3.88 -6.68
C GLU A 109 25.62 4.01 -8.19
N LYS A 110 24.99 2.99 -8.77
CA LYS A 110 24.49 3.04 -10.15
C LYS A 110 23.11 2.39 -10.24
N GLU A 111 22.15 3.13 -10.78
CA GLU A 111 20.84 2.60 -11.17
C GLU A 111 21.01 1.70 -12.40
N ALA A 112 20.50 0.47 -12.33
CA ALA A 112 20.49 -0.47 -13.44
C ALA A 112 19.26 -0.24 -14.31
N GLU A 113 19.41 -0.49 -15.61
CA GLU A 113 18.28 -0.48 -16.53
C GLU A 113 17.44 -1.74 -16.35
N ILE A 114 16.12 -1.57 -16.29
CA ILE A 114 15.16 -2.66 -16.17
C ILE A 114 14.47 -2.82 -17.52
N GLU A 115 14.57 -4.01 -18.09
CA GLU A 115 13.82 -4.37 -19.30
C GLU A 115 12.33 -4.48 -18.97
N LYS A 116 11.58 -3.47 -19.41
CA LYS A 116 10.15 -3.32 -19.09
C LYS A 116 9.29 -4.45 -19.64
N ASP A 117 9.70 -5.07 -20.75
CA ASP A 117 8.99 -6.15 -21.41
C ASP A 117 8.99 -7.45 -20.58
N TYR A 118 9.98 -7.61 -19.70
CA TYR A 118 10.09 -8.75 -18.79
C TYR A 118 9.70 -8.43 -17.35
N PHE A 119 9.26 -7.21 -17.07
CA PHE A 119 8.90 -6.79 -15.72
C PHE A 119 7.57 -7.41 -15.27
N GLN A 120 7.61 -8.20 -14.21
CA GLN A 120 6.44 -8.82 -13.60
C GLN A 120 6.16 -8.18 -12.23
N PRO A 121 5.08 -7.39 -12.09
CA PRO A 121 4.73 -6.72 -10.84
C PRO A 121 4.17 -7.62 -9.74
#